data_AF-B0CQZ1-F1
#
_entry.id   AF-B0CQZ1-F1
#
_cell.length_a   1.000
_cell.length_b   1.000
_cell.length_c   1.000
_cell.angle_alpha   90.00
_cell.angle_beta   90.00
_cell.angle_gamma   90.00
#
_symmetry.space_group_name_H-M   'P 1'
#
loop_
_entity.id
_entity.type
_entity.pdbx_description
1 polymer ?
#
loop_
_entity_poly.entity_id
_entity_poly.type
_entity_poly.pdbx_seq_one_letter_code
_entity_poly.pdbx_strand_id
1 'polypeptide(L)'
;MAFSVLETPDIAADQEATDKFRAAFAYDEKEILLGYFPGYIYRLLPVSGRLYVSTNFFCFKSSGPLTSRTRMTLPLRDILALEKSKATRFGHHGLIIIVKGHEELFFEFGAEDKRAAFVQLLENQMESVRKRMVAGTSAATTSPGKRDALTLEAFETRSIGSDCDPSPPPENMADSLPALMFTSASSTFLNFKPHKSLRFTFLTIGSRGDVQPYIALAKGLIADGHKCKIATHGEFQAWIESHGIEYGYVGGDPAELMRICVENGTFTVSFLKEGLQKFRGWLDDLLKTSWEACQGADVLVESPSAMGGYHIAEALAIPYFRAFTMTWTRTRAYPHAFAVLQLQNMGGSYNYMTYVMFDQVFWRATAGQINRWRRDLLHLGPTSLDKMEPHKIPFLYNFSPHVVPPPLDWPEWIRVTGYWFLDDADVSSKKWTPPQDLIDFIDNAHQSRQKVVYIGFGSIVVSDPKTMTRCVVEAVLQSGVRAILSKGWSDRLHVKSGDDVESEEALPAEIYPISSVPHDWLFQRIDAACHHGGAGTTGASLRAGIPTII
;
A
#
# COMPACT_ATOMS: atom_id res chain seq x y z
N MET A 1 21.25 0.97 44.88
CA MET A 1 20.11 1.63 45.55
C MET A 1 19.62 2.78 44.68
N ALA A 2 18.29 3.02 44.73
CA ALA A 2 17.57 4.23 44.32
C ALA A 2 17.28 4.39 42.80
N PHE A 3 16.07 4.69 42.31
CA PHE A 3 14.77 5.03 42.92
C PHE A 3 13.63 4.25 42.26
N SER A 4 12.79 3.64 43.10
CA SER A 4 11.47 3.12 42.74
C SER A 4 10.46 4.21 43.10
N VAL A 5 9.92 4.93 42.12
CA VAL A 5 8.83 5.89 42.37
C VAL A 5 7.51 5.15 42.17
N LEU A 6 7.12 4.43 43.21
CA LEU A 6 5.73 4.09 43.52
C LEU A 6 5.39 4.84 44.80
N GLU A 7 5.51 6.17 44.81
CA GLU A 7 5.04 6.97 45.92
C GLU A 7 4.36 8.24 45.39
N THR A 8 3.04 8.25 45.57
CA THR A 8 2.09 9.39 45.52
C THR A 8 1.72 10.00 44.16
N PRO A 9 0.41 10.25 43.88
CA PRO A 9 -0.07 10.74 42.58
C PRO A 9 0.17 12.24 42.31
N ASP A 10 0.84 12.98 43.21
CA ASP A 10 0.89 14.46 43.19
C ASP A 10 2.30 15.07 43.17
N ILE A 11 3.36 14.29 42.90
CA ILE A 11 4.72 14.84 42.78
C ILE A 11 5.01 15.19 41.32
N ALA A 12 5.25 16.49 41.06
CA ALA A 12 5.69 17.01 39.77
C ALA A 12 6.88 16.21 39.23
N ALA A 13 6.87 15.90 37.92
CA ALA A 13 7.94 15.15 37.28
C ALA A 13 9.30 15.82 37.55
N ASP A 14 10.30 15.01 37.94
CA ASP A 14 11.67 15.47 38.17
C ASP A 14 12.17 16.34 37.00
N GLN A 15 12.84 17.46 37.31
CA GLN A 15 13.29 18.44 36.32
C GLN A 15 14.19 17.79 35.27
N GLU A 16 15.05 16.85 35.68
CA GLU A 16 15.91 16.11 34.78
C GLU A 16 15.12 15.21 33.81
N ALA A 17 14.01 14.62 34.27
CA ALA A 17 13.13 13.80 33.43
C ALA A 17 12.34 14.66 32.44
N THR A 18 11.91 15.84 32.87
CA THR A 18 11.22 16.84 32.04
C THR A 18 12.13 17.37 30.93
N ASP A 19 13.38 17.70 31.24
CA ASP A 19 14.36 18.16 30.25
C ASP A 19 14.70 17.05 29.24
N LYS A 20 14.86 15.81 29.72
CA LYS A 20 15.03 14.63 28.84
C LYS A 20 13.84 14.40 27.92
N PHE A 21 12.61 14.61 28.41
CA PHE A 21 11.40 14.50 27.60
C PHE A 21 11.36 15.60 26.53
N ARG A 22 11.57 16.86 26.91
CA ARG A 22 11.57 17.98 25.96
C ARG A 22 12.64 17.83 24.90
N ALA A 23 13.86 17.47 25.28
CA ALA A 23 14.95 17.19 24.32
C ALA A 23 14.65 15.98 23.44
N ALA A 24 14.05 14.93 23.99
CA ALA A 24 13.71 13.73 23.24
C ALA A 24 12.61 13.96 22.20
N PHE A 25 11.64 14.83 22.52
CA PHE A 25 10.46 15.03 21.69
C PHE A 25 10.42 16.38 20.95
N ALA A 26 11.42 17.23 21.16
CA ALA A 26 11.50 18.59 20.64
C ALA A 26 10.24 19.42 20.96
N TYR A 27 9.78 19.33 22.21
CA TYR A 27 8.68 20.15 22.72
C TYR A 27 9.19 21.38 23.45
N ASP A 28 8.41 22.46 23.38
CA ASP A 28 8.68 23.71 24.10
C ASP A 28 8.21 23.64 25.58
N GLU A 29 8.34 24.75 26.29
CA GLU A 29 7.96 24.82 27.71
C GLU A 29 6.45 24.71 27.96
N LYS A 30 5.61 24.93 26.93
CA LYS A 30 4.14 24.87 27.06
C LYS A 30 3.64 23.45 27.22
N GLU A 31 4.39 22.46 26.73
CA GLU A 31 4.06 21.06 26.92
C GLU A 31 4.67 20.55 28.24
N ILE A 32 3.79 20.24 29.21
CA ILE A 32 4.20 19.86 30.56
C ILE A 32 4.15 18.32 30.68
N LEU A 33 5.25 17.72 31.14
CA LEU A 33 5.32 16.31 31.46
C LEU A 33 4.57 16.03 32.76
N LEU A 34 3.61 15.11 32.73
CA LEU A 34 2.76 14.76 33.86
C LEU A 34 3.20 13.46 34.54
N GLY A 35 3.79 12.54 33.78
CA GLY A 35 4.33 11.30 34.33
C GLY A 35 5.04 10.45 33.29
N TYR A 36 5.90 9.54 33.75
CA TYR A 36 6.56 8.57 32.89
C TYR A 36 6.66 7.19 33.54
N PHE A 37 6.56 6.14 32.73
CA PHE A 37 6.50 4.76 33.18
C PHE A 37 7.43 3.89 32.33
N PRO A 38 8.18 2.94 32.93
CA PRO A 38 8.86 1.92 32.15
C PRO A 38 7.84 0.92 31.61
N GLY A 39 8.00 0.53 30.35
CA GLY A 39 7.13 -0.47 29.73
C GLY A 39 7.62 -0.85 28.34
N TYR A 40 6.79 -1.57 27.62
CA TYR A 40 7.14 -2.13 26.32
C TYR A 40 6.06 -1.82 25.32
N ILE A 41 6.44 -1.52 24.08
CA ILE A 41 5.51 -1.48 22.94
C ILE A 41 5.67 -2.77 22.14
N TYR A 42 4.56 -3.40 21.78
CA TYR A 42 4.56 -4.61 20.98
C TYR A 42 4.30 -4.25 19.51
N ARG A 43 5.29 -4.51 18.65
CA ARG A 43 5.16 -4.44 17.18
C ARG A 43 5.24 -5.85 16.60
N LEU A 44 6.41 -6.23 16.09
CA LEU A 44 6.77 -7.63 15.75
C LEU A 44 7.33 -8.38 16.98
N LEU A 45 8.11 -7.67 17.79
CA LEU A 45 8.69 -8.12 19.07
C LEU A 45 8.46 -7.03 20.13
N PRO A 46 8.45 -7.37 21.44
CA PRO A 46 8.36 -6.37 22.51
C PRO A 46 9.61 -5.48 22.55
N VAL A 47 9.43 -4.18 22.35
CA VAL A 47 10.51 -3.18 22.43
C VAL A 47 10.42 -2.48 23.78
N SER A 48 11.47 -2.60 24.60
CA SER A 48 11.56 -1.95 25.91
C SER A 48 11.78 -0.45 25.77
N GLY A 49 11.10 0.35 26.59
CA GLY A 49 11.25 1.79 26.59
C GLY A 49 10.55 2.48 27.76
N ARG A 50 10.34 3.78 27.60
CA ARG A 50 9.64 4.65 28.54
C ARG A 50 8.42 5.25 27.86
N LEU A 51 7.29 5.17 28.55
CA LEU A 51 6.02 5.80 28.22
C LEU A 51 5.98 7.15 28.94
N TYR A 52 5.58 8.22 28.26
CA TYR A 52 5.47 9.58 28.79
C TYR A 52 4.06 10.10 28.55
N VAL A 53 3.44 10.67 29.57
CA VAL A 53 2.15 11.37 29.44
C VAL A 53 2.39 12.84 29.71
N SER A 54 1.99 13.68 28.77
CA SER A 54 2.09 15.14 28.84
C SER A 54 0.72 15.77 28.70
N THR A 55 0.64 17.10 28.79
CA THR A 55 -0.60 17.87 28.74
C THR A 55 -1.50 17.59 27.53
N ASN A 56 -0.91 17.33 26.36
CA ASN A 56 -1.62 17.12 25.09
C ASN A 56 -1.21 15.83 24.37
N PHE A 57 -0.08 15.21 24.75
CA PHE A 57 0.46 14.04 24.06
C PHE A 57 0.75 12.85 24.98
N PHE A 58 0.57 11.65 24.45
CA PHE A 58 1.13 10.41 24.96
C PHE A 58 2.32 10.00 24.07
N CYS A 59 3.49 9.77 24.65
CA CYS A 59 4.70 9.48 23.91
C CYS A 59 5.37 8.18 24.39
N PHE A 60 6.15 7.53 23.52
CA PHE A 60 7.00 6.39 23.87
C PHE A 60 8.42 6.59 23.34
N LYS A 61 9.44 6.22 24.10
CA LYS A 61 10.83 6.21 23.63
C LYS A 61 11.56 4.96 24.10
N SER A 62 12.15 4.23 23.16
CA SER A 62 13.11 3.17 23.42
C SER A 62 14.54 3.71 23.30
N SER A 63 15.38 3.35 24.26
CA SER A 63 16.81 3.67 24.26
C SER A 63 17.58 2.47 24.81
N GLY A 64 18.22 1.71 23.92
CA GLY A 64 19.05 0.57 24.28
C GLY A 64 20.17 0.35 23.25
N PRO A 65 21.31 -0.27 23.65
CA PRO A 65 22.44 -0.52 22.74
C PRO A 65 22.19 -1.65 21.73
N LEU A 66 21.17 -2.49 21.96
CA LEU A 66 20.86 -3.70 21.18
C LEU A 66 19.49 -3.65 20.48
N THR A 67 18.72 -2.58 20.63
CA THR A 67 17.36 -2.44 20.08
C THR A 67 17.24 -1.18 19.24
N SER A 68 16.45 -1.23 18.17
CA SER A 68 16.12 -0.05 17.36
C SER A 68 15.56 1.06 18.24
N ARG A 69 16.08 2.29 18.08
CA ARG A 69 15.66 3.44 18.88
C ARG A 69 14.30 3.92 18.38
N THR A 70 13.22 3.38 18.93
CA THR A 70 11.86 3.76 18.58
C THR A 70 11.41 4.99 19.37
N ARG A 71 10.85 5.98 18.70
CA ARG A 71 10.20 7.16 19.29
C ARG A 71 8.77 7.23 18.77
N MET A 72 7.80 7.41 19.65
CA MET A 72 6.37 7.55 19.34
C MET A 72 5.83 8.83 19.97
N THR A 73 5.02 9.58 19.24
CA THR A 73 4.23 10.71 19.75
C THR A 73 2.79 10.52 19.31
N LEU A 74 1.83 10.51 20.22
CA LEU A 74 0.40 10.35 19.95
C LEU A 74 -0.40 11.51 20.59
N PRO A 75 -1.14 12.31 19.82
CA PRO A 75 -2.04 13.30 20.39
C PRO A 75 -3.12 12.63 21.24
N LEU A 76 -3.34 13.11 22.47
CA LEU A 76 -4.34 12.54 23.38
C LEU A 76 -5.78 12.65 22.84
N ARG A 77 -6.03 13.66 21.99
CA ARG A 77 -7.32 13.84 21.29
C ARG A 77 -7.66 12.69 20.33
N ASP A 78 -6.65 11.97 19.85
CA ASP A 78 -6.80 10.87 18.90
C ASP A 78 -6.95 9.51 19.60
N ILE A 79 -6.82 9.45 20.92
CA ILE A 79 -7.06 8.23 21.69
C ILE A 79 -8.57 8.06 21.94
N LEU A 80 -9.13 6.97 21.44
CA LEU A 80 -10.55 6.64 21.57
C LEU A 80 -10.82 5.93 22.90
N ALA A 81 -10.07 4.85 23.17
CA ALA A 81 -10.28 3.98 24.32
C ALA A 81 -9.00 3.28 24.77
N LEU A 82 -9.03 2.77 26.00
CA LEU A 82 -7.97 1.97 26.62
C LEU A 82 -8.58 0.65 27.09
N GLU A 83 -7.98 -0.48 26.70
CA GLU A 83 -8.45 -1.81 27.10
C GLU A 83 -7.35 -2.60 27.81
N LYS A 84 -7.66 -3.16 28.97
CA LYS A 84 -6.73 -4.03 29.70
C LYS A 84 -6.68 -5.39 29.01
N SER A 85 -5.50 -5.86 28.65
CA SER A 85 -5.31 -7.15 27.97
C SER A 85 -4.31 -8.04 28.70
N LYS A 86 -4.28 -9.33 28.32
CA LYS A 86 -3.20 -10.23 28.75
C LYS A 86 -1.94 -9.90 27.96
N ALA A 87 -0.79 -9.80 28.63
CA ALA A 87 0.48 -9.64 27.94
C ALA A 87 0.87 -10.95 27.23
N THR A 88 1.68 -10.80 26.19
CA THR A 88 2.28 -11.93 25.46
C THR A 88 3.39 -12.61 26.27
N ARG A 89 4.04 -11.87 27.17
CA ARG A 89 5.11 -12.36 28.04
C ARG A 89 4.62 -12.77 29.43
N PHE A 90 5.20 -13.84 29.95
CA PHE A 90 4.93 -14.29 31.32
C PHE A 90 5.31 -13.22 32.35
N GLY A 91 4.47 -13.03 33.35
CA GLY A 91 4.67 -12.02 34.41
C GLY A 91 4.48 -10.56 33.97
N HIS A 92 3.97 -10.30 32.76
CA HIS A 92 3.68 -8.95 32.28
C HIS A 92 2.17 -8.70 32.19
N HIS A 93 1.78 -7.44 32.17
CA HIS A 93 0.39 -6.99 32.11
C HIS A 93 0.16 -6.12 30.88
N GLY A 94 -0.78 -6.52 30.03
CA GLY A 94 -1.06 -5.88 28.74
C GLY A 94 -2.02 -4.69 28.85
N LEU A 95 -1.87 -3.75 27.93
CA LEU A 95 -2.72 -2.60 27.69
C LEU A 95 -2.85 -2.39 26.17
N ILE A 96 -4.07 -2.19 25.69
CA ILE A 96 -4.37 -1.84 24.31
C ILE A 96 -4.86 -0.39 24.29
N ILE A 97 -4.32 0.40 23.37
CA ILE A 97 -4.72 1.79 23.14
C ILE A 97 -5.33 1.87 21.74
N ILE A 98 -6.62 2.21 21.68
CA ILE A 98 -7.38 2.32 20.43
C ILE A 98 -7.29 3.78 19.96
N VAL A 99 -6.88 3.98 18.71
CA VAL A 99 -6.55 5.30 18.16
C VAL A 99 -7.44 5.61 16.96
N LYS A 100 -7.86 6.86 16.81
CA LYS A 100 -8.66 7.28 15.67
C LYS A 100 -7.88 7.07 14.36
N GLY A 101 -8.46 6.30 13.43
CA GLY A 101 -7.84 6.00 12.13
C GLY A 101 -6.84 4.84 12.13
N HIS A 102 -6.61 4.18 13.27
CA HIS A 102 -5.75 3.00 13.39
C HIS A 102 -6.44 1.96 14.29
N GLU A 103 -6.16 0.67 14.10
CA GLU A 103 -6.88 -0.34 14.90
C GLU A 103 -6.43 -0.31 16.37
N GLU A 104 -5.18 -0.68 16.72
CA GLU A 104 -4.80 -0.94 18.12
C GLU A 104 -3.27 -0.82 18.36
N LEU A 105 -2.85 -0.14 19.43
CA LEU A 105 -1.47 -0.14 19.94
C LEU A 105 -1.35 -0.99 21.20
N PHE A 106 -0.38 -1.89 21.23
CA PHE A 106 -0.19 -2.83 22.32
C PHE A 106 0.99 -2.44 23.19
N PHE A 107 0.75 -2.34 24.50
CA PHE A 107 1.76 -2.06 25.51
C PHE A 107 1.78 -3.13 26.59
N GLU A 108 2.94 -3.36 27.18
CA GLU A 108 3.11 -4.27 28.31
C GLU A 108 3.88 -3.61 29.45
N PHE A 109 3.50 -3.96 30.67
CA PHE A 109 4.13 -3.48 31.91
C PHE A 109 4.63 -4.67 32.73
N GLY A 110 5.76 -4.48 33.41
CA GLY A 110 6.35 -5.53 34.26
C GLY A 110 5.64 -5.74 35.60
N ALA A 111 4.63 -4.91 35.92
CA ALA A 111 3.84 -5.03 37.14
C ALA A 111 2.43 -4.44 36.93
N GLU A 112 1.42 -4.99 37.62
CA GLU A 112 0.02 -4.62 37.44
C GLU A 112 -0.29 -3.21 37.94
N ASP A 113 0.29 -2.84 39.08
CA ASP A 113 0.18 -1.54 39.72
C ASP A 113 0.70 -0.42 38.80
N LYS A 114 1.82 -0.64 38.11
CA LYS A 114 2.37 0.30 37.12
C LYS A 114 1.45 0.48 35.93
N ARG A 115 0.86 -0.60 35.41
CA ARG A 115 -0.16 -0.50 34.36
C ARG A 115 -1.36 0.30 34.84
N ALA A 116 -1.86 0.00 36.05
CA ALA A 116 -3.03 0.65 36.61
C ALA A 116 -2.81 2.17 36.80
N ALA A 117 -1.66 2.56 37.36
CA ALA A 117 -1.29 3.95 37.53
C ALA A 117 -1.14 4.69 36.18
N PHE A 118 -0.53 4.05 35.18
CA PHE A 118 -0.41 4.61 33.83
C PHE A 118 -1.79 4.82 33.18
N VAL A 119 -2.68 3.82 33.25
CA VAL A 119 -4.04 3.91 32.72
C VAL A 119 -4.81 5.04 33.40
N GLN A 120 -4.77 5.12 34.72
CA GLN A 120 -5.45 6.18 35.47
C GLN A 120 -4.96 7.58 35.08
N LEU A 121 -3.64 7.77 34.95
CA LEU A 121 -3.07 9.04 34.52
C LEU A 121 -3.53 9.40 33.10
N LEU A 122 -3.51 8.43 32.18
CA LEU A 122 -3.87 8.64 30.79
C LEU A 122 -5.36 8.95 30.62
N GLU A 123 -6.25 8.23 31.33
CA GLU A 123 -7.70 8.47 31.33
C GLU A 123 -8.05 9.86 31.85
N ASN A 124 -7.46 10.27 32.98
CA ASN A 124 -7.67 11.60 33.55
C ASN A 124 -7.27 12.71 32.57
N GLN A 125 -6.17 12.52 31.84
CA GLN A 125 -5.71 13.51 30.86
C GLN A 125 -6.54 13.50 29.58
N MET A 126 -6.98 12.33 29.10
CA MET A 126 -7.92 12.23 27.99
C MET A 126 -9.23 12.97 28.30
N GLU A 127 -9.76 12.83 29.52
CA GLU A 127 -10.97 13.55 29.94
C GLU A 127 -10.73 15.06 30.02
N SER A 128 -9.59 15.49 30.55
CA SER A 128 -9.19 16.90 30.60
C SER A 128 -9.08 17.52 29.20
N VAL A 129 -8.44 16.83 28.25
CA VAL A 129 -8.34 17.28 26.85
C VAL A 129 -9.73 17.37 26.20
N ARG A 130 -10.59 16.36 26.38
CA ARG A 130 -11.97 16.36 25.86
C ARG A 130 -12.77 17.54 26.40
N LYS A 131 -12.67 17.84 27.71
CA LYS A 131 -13.33 19.01 28.32
C LYS A 131 -12.82 20.33 27.73
N ARG A 132 -11.51 20.48 27.52
CA ARG A 132 -10.92 21.67 26.87
C ARG A 132 -11.39 21.86 25.42
N MET A 133 -11.58 20.77 24.68
CA MET A 133 -12.10 20.80 23.32
C MET A 133 -13.58 21.24 23.27
N VAL A 134 -14.41 20.73 24.19
CA VAL A 134 -15.85 21.09 24.27
C VAL A 134 -16.05 22.52 24.77
N ALA A 135 -15.18 23.00 25.67
CA ALA A 135 -15.21 24.37 26.19
C ALA A 135 -14.73 25.44 25.18
N GLY A 136 -14.44 25.07 23.93
CA GLY A 136 -14.04 25.99 22.87
C GLY A 136 -12.71 26.72 23.12
N THR A 137 -11.92 26.30 24.10
CA THR A 137 -10.68 27.00 24.51
C THR A 137 -9.46 26.60 23.66
N SER A 138 -9.67 25.95 22.51
CA SER A 138 -8.60 25.52 21.62
C SER A 138 -8.24 26.60 20.60
N ALA A 139 -7.62 27.68 21.09
CA ALA A 139 -6.71 28.49 20.27
C ALA A 139 -5.59 29.07 21.14
N ALA A 140 -5.08 28.31 22.11
CA ALA A 140 -3.80 28.62 22.73
C ALA A 140 -2.68 28.04 21.86
N THR A 141 -2.31 28.77 20.80
CA THR A 141 -1.00 28.75 20.12
C THR A 141 -0.20 27.45 20.28
N THR A 142 -0.48 26.48 19.40
CA THR A 142 0.55 25.56 18.94
C THR A 142 1.76 26.40 18.51
N SER A 143 2.93 26.14 19.10
CA SER A 143 4.17 26.65 18.51
C SER A 143 4.29 26.10 17.08
N PRO A 144 4.92 26.84 16.15
CA PRO A 144 5.04 26.43 14.76
C PRO A 144 6.02 25.25 14.68
N GLY A 145 5.47 24.05 14.86
CA GLY A 145 6.20 22.79 14.80
C GLY A 145 5.25 21.72 14.31
N LYS A 146 5.23 21.51 12.99
CA LYS A 146 4.69 20.33 12.27
C LYS A 146 4.62 19.10 13.18
N ARG A 147 3.45 18.72 13.76
CA ARG A 147 3.23 17.41 14.43
C ARG A 147 1.79 17.28 14.96
N ASP A 148 0.81 17.40 14.06
CA ASP A 148 -0.60 17.13 14.39
C ASP A 148 -1.01 15.64 14.25
N ALA A 149 -0.07 14.72 13.98
CA ALA A 149 -0.33 13.29 13.84
C ALA A 149 0.60 12.40 14.67
N LEU A 150 0.16 11.15 14.88
CA LEU A 150 0.96 10.09 15.46
C LEU A 150 2.31 9.99 14.71
N THR A 151 3.45 10.13 15.39
CA THR A 151 4.79 10.07 14.75
C THR A 151 5.57 8.92 15.36
N LEU A 152 5.96 7.92 14.57
CA LEU A 152 6.76 6.76 14.99
C LEU A 152 8.10 6.73 14.23
N GLU A 153 9.23 7.00 14.88
CA GLU A 153 10.57 7.03 14.26
C GLU A 153 11.44 5.89 14.81
N ALA A 154 12.12 5.09 13.99
CA ALA A 154 13.20 4.21 14.44
C ALA A 154 14.57 4.71 13.93
N PHE A 155 15.58 4.76 14.80
CA PHE A 155 16.96 5.10 14.39
C PHE A 155 17.88 3.87 14.47
N GLU A 156 18.71 3.68 13.44
CA GLU A 156 19.87 2.79 13.46
C GLU A 156 21.05 3.41 14.22
N THR A 157 21.88 2.55 14.81
CA THR A 157 23.04 2.95 15.63
C THR A 157 24.15 3.54 14.74
N ARG A 158 24.23 4.86 14.61
CA ARG A 158 25.43 5.53 14.04
C ARG A 158 26.59 5.47 15.03
N SER A 159 27.77 5.08 14.53
CA SER A 159 29.06 5.28 15.18
C SER A 159 29.32 6.78 15.41
N ILE A 160 29.94 7.09 16.55
CA ILE A 160 30.18 8.44 17.05
C ILE A 160 31.10 9.20 16.10
N GLY A 161 30.66 10.36 15.61
CA GLY A 161 31.49 11.30 14.83
C GLY A 161 30.82 12.67 14.64
N SER A 162 31.23 13.64 15.47
CA SER A 162 31.33 15.10 15.32
C SER A 162 30.24 15.92 14.58
N ASP A 163 29.78 16.96 15.27
CA ASP A 163 28.80 18.01 14.91
C ASP A 163 29.09 18.81 13.63
N CYS A 164 28.02 19.13 12.88
CA CYS A 164 27.71 20.45 12.28
C CYS A 164 26.32 20.42 11.59
N ASP A 165 25.40 21.28 12.01
CA ASP A 165 24.02 21.43 11.52
C ASP A 165 23.95 22.29 10.23
N PRO A 166 23.12 21.94 9.22
CA PRO A 166 22.67 22.90 8.21
C PRO A 166 21.15 23.16 8.25
N SER A 167 20.79 24.43 8.00
CA SER A 167 19.46 25.05 8.10
C SER A 167 18.41 24.52 7.11
N PRO A 168 17.08 24.68 7.38
CA PRO A 168 16.01 24.12 6.54
C PRO A 168 15.68 24.96 5.28
N PRO A 169 15.15 24.34 4.20
CA PRO A 169 14.72 25.02 2.98
C PRO A 169 13.27 25.57 3.10
N PRO A 170 12.83 26.47 2.19
CA PRO A 170 11.66 27.31 2.40
C PRO A 170 10.33 26.61 2.08
N GLU A 171 9.31 27.04 2.82
CA GLU A 171 7.93 26.56 2.84
C GLU A 171 7.16 27.04 1.60
N ASN A 172 6.53 26.10 0.88
CA ASN A 172 5.24 26.24 0.23
C ASN A 172 4.84 24.87 -0.37
N MET A 173 3.61 24.40 -0.10
CA MET A 173 2.99 23.09 -0.44
C MET A 173 2.95 22.02 0.69
N ALA A 174 2.74 22.41 1.95
CA ALA A 174 2.58 21.45 3.06
C ALA A 174 1.23 21.50 3.82
N ASP A 175 0.34 22.44 3.50
CA ASP A 175 -0.79 22.80 4.39
C ASP A 175 -2.06 21.95 4.25
N SER A 176 -2.05 20.83 3.52
CA SER A 176 -3.26 20.02 3.33
C SER A 176 -3.05 18.50 3.27
N LEU A 177 -1.88 18.00 3.67
CA LEU A 177 -1.64 16.56 3.79
C LEU A 177 -1.87 16.11 5.26
N PRO A 178 -2.62 15.04 5.53
CA PRO A 178 -2.55 14.36 6.82
C PRO A 178 -1.10 13.93 7.03
N ALA A 179 -0.57 14.21 8.22
CA ALA A 179 0.86 14.10 8.47
C ALA A 179 1.36 12.68 8.19
N LEU A 180 2.15 12.58 7.10
CA LEU A 180 2.91 11.39 6.77
C LEU A 180 3.80 11.03 7.96
N MET A 181 3.46 9.93 8.64
CA MET A 181 4.09 9.48 9.90
C MET A 181 5.53 8.98 9.75
N PHE A 182 6.08 9.00 8.53
CA PHE A 182 7.41 8.49 8.21
C PHE A 182 8.10 9.38 7.18
N THR A 183 8.46 10.60 7.59
CA THR A 183 9.65 11.23 7.04
C THR A 183 10.66 11.27 8.18
N SER A 184 11.69 10.44 8.07
CA SER A 184 12.89 10.66 8.86
C SER A 184 13.41 12.04 8.47
N ALA A 185 13.10 13.06 9.28
CA ALA A 185 13.66 14.40 9.11
C ALA A 185 15.17 14.42 9.45
N SER A 186 15.69 13.33 10.03
CA SER A 186 17.09 13.11 10.40
C SER A 186 17.84 12.22 9.40
N SER A 187 17.13 11.52 8.51
CA SER A 187 17.71 11.13 7.24
C SER A 187 17.81 12.43 6.47
N THR A 188 18.96 13.10 6.60
CA THR A 188 19.54 13.81 5.47
C THR A 188 19.19 12.93 4.29
N PHE A 189 18.29 13.38 3.39
CA PHE A 189 18.15 12.70 2.12
C PHE A 189 19.59 12.66 1.63
N LEU A 190 20.22 11.49 1.69
CA LEU A 190 21.46 11.28 1.00
C LEU A 190 21.01 11.45 -0.44
N ASN A 191 21.13 12.68 -0.95
CA ASN A 191 20.99 13.04 -2.34
C ASN A 191 22.19 12.43 -3.08
N PHE A 192 22.43 11.14 -2.85
CA PHE A 192 23.34 10.34 -3.61
C PHE A 192 22.58 9.91 -4.84
N LYS A 193 22.61 10.75 -5.87
CA LYS A 193 22.38 10.25 -7.21
C LYS A 193 23.61 9.41 -7.57
N PRO A 194 23.42 8.14 -7.98
CA PRO A 194 24.55 7.32 -8.41
C PRO A 194 25.31 8.06 -9.53
N HIS A 195 26.63 8.08 -9.43
CA HIS A 195 27.50 8.78 -10.40
C HIS A 195 27.42 8.20 -11.82
N LYS A 196 26.83 7.02 -11.98
CA LYS A 196 26.64 6.33 -13.25
C LYS A 196 25.17 5.99 -13.46
N SER A 197 24.77 6.03 -14.72
CA SER A 197 23.48 5.50 -15.16
C SER A 197 23.39 4.02 -14.81
N LEU A 198 22.32 3.65 -14.10
CA LEU A 198 21.98 2.27 -13.74
C LEU A 198 20.91 1.74 -14.69
N ARG A 199 20.89 0.42 -14.91
CA ARG A 199 19.82 -0.30 -15.60
C ARG A 199 18.84 -0.90 -14.61
N PHE A 200 17.64 -0.32 -14.55
CA PHE A 200 16.51 -0.88 -13.80
C PHE A 200 15.72 -1.84 -14.67
N THR A 201 15.41 -3.02 -14.13
CA THR A 201 14.43 -3.94 -14.73
C THR A 201 13.22 -4.04 -13.83
N PHE A 202 12.03 -3.86 -14.41
CA PHE A 202 10.74 -4.02 -13.76
C PHE A 202 10.11 -5.33 -14.20
N LEU A 203 10.00 -6.30 -13.30
CA LEU A 203 9.40 -7.60 -13.59
C LEU A 203 7.95 -7.63 -13.09
N THR A 204 6.99 -7.80 -14.00
CA THR A 204 5.59 -7.84 -13.62
C THR A 204 4.77 -8.73 -14.55
N ILE A 205 3.76 -9.38 -13.98
CA ILE A 205 2.76 -10.15 -14.71
C ILE A 205 1.37 -9.66 -14.32
N GLY A 206 0.43 -9.73 -15.25
CA GLY A 206 -0.94 -9.31 -15.02
C GLY A 206 -1.53 -8.50 -16.17
N SER A 207 -2.39 -7.57 -15.81
CA SER A 207 -3.16 -6.75 -16.74
C SER A 207 -2.52 -5.37 -16.96
N ARG A 208 -3.20 -4.50 -17.70
CA ARG A 208 -2.83 -3.08 -17.83
C ARG A 208 -2.56 -2.41 -16.47
N GLY A 209 -3.33 -2.73 -15.43
CA GLY A 209 -3.18 -2.15 -14.10
C GLY A 209 -1.88 -2.53 -13.39
N ASP A 210 -1.25 -3.64 -13.78
CA ASP A 210 0.02 -4.11 -13.25
C ASP A 210 1.21 -3.47 -13.99
N VAL A 211 1.06 -3.19 -15.30
CA VAL A 211 2.11 -2.63 -16.15
C VAL A 211 2.17 -1.10 -16.10
N GLN A 212 1.02 -0.42 -16.12
CA GLN A 212 0.94 1.05 -16.18
C GLN A 212 1.77 1.78 -15.10
N PRO A 213 1.73 1.34 -13.82
CA PRO A 213 2.50 2.02 -12.79
C PRO A 213 4.01 1.95 -13.04
N TYR A 214 4.52 0.82 -13.56
CA TYR A 214 5.94 0.69 -13.87
C TYR A 214 6.36 1.55 -15.06
N ILE A 215 5.48 1.81 -16.03
CA ILE A 215 5.75 2.80 -17.08
C ILE A 215 5.93 4.19 -16.45
N ALA A 216 5.05 4.59 -15.54
CA ALA A 216 5.16 5.87 -14.84
C ALA A 216 6.47 5.98 -14.04
N LEU A 217 6.83 4.94 -13.27
CA LEU A 217 8.08 4.90 -12.52
C LEU A 217 9.32 4.93 -13.44
N ALA A 218 9.30 4.16 -14.53
CA ALA A 218 10.38 4.10 -15.51
C ALA A 218 10.63 5.48 -16.13
N LYS A 219 9.59 6.24 -16.46
CA LYS A 219 9.73 7.60 -17.01
C LYS A 219 10.42 8.54 -16.02
N GLY A 220 10.07 8.45 -14.74
CA GLY A 220 10.76 9.20 -13.68
C GLY A 220 12.26 8.86 -13.61
N LEU A 221 12.61 7.57 -13.62
CA LEU A 221 14.00 7.12 -13.59
C LEU A 221 14.79 7.48 -14.86
N ILE A 222 14.15 7.40 -16.03
CA ILE A 222 14.76 7.84 -17.31
C ILE A 222 15.04 9.35 -17.27
N ALA A 223 14.13 10.16 -16.74
CA ALA A 223 14.35 11.59 -16.54
C ALA A 223 15.52 11.87 -15.59
N ASP A 224 15.76 10.98 -14.62
CA ASP A 224 16.94 11.00 -13.73
C ASP A 224 18.23 10.45 -14.37
N GLY A 225 18.19 10.01 -15.64
CA GLY A 225 19.36 9.56 -16.41
C GLY A 225 19.62 8.06 -16.35
N HIS A 226 18.67 7.27 -15.85
CA HIS A 226 18.76 5.80 -15.82
C HIS A 226 18.25 5.15 -17.10
N LYS A 227 18.58 3.86 -17.27
CA LYS A 227 17.99 3.02 -18.32
C LYS A 227 16.96 2.11 -17.68
N CYS A 228 15.80 1.95 -18.32
CA CYS A 228 14.72 1.13 -17.81
C CYS A 228 14.30 0.07 -18.81
N LYS A 229 14.03 -1.13 -18.29
CA LYS A 229 13.40 -2.24 -18.99
C LYS A 229 12.15 -2.68 -18.23
N ILE A 230 11.05 -2.93 -18.93
CA ILE A 230 9.87 -3.59 -18.35
C ILE A 230 9.78 -5.00 -18.95
N ALA A 231 9.83 -5.99 -18.07
CA ALA A 231 9.73 -7.40 -18.38
C ALA A 231 8.29 -7.89 -18.04
N THR A 232 7.50 -8.16 -19.09
CA THR A 232 6.08 -8.55 -18.96
C THR A 232 5.58 -9.25 -20.23
N HIS A 233 4.27 -9.47 -20.36
CA HIS A 233 3.65 -10.19 -21.48
C HIS A 233 3.77 -9.48 -22.83
N GLY A 234 3.75 -10.28 -23.90
CA GLY A 234 3.84 -9.85 -25.31
C GLY A 234 2.88 -8.75 -25.72
N GLU A 235 1.65 -8.78 -25.18
CA GLU A 235 0.60 -7.81 -25.54
C GLU A 235 0.95 -6.35 -25.21
N PHE A 236 1.85 -6.12 -24.25
CA PHE A 236 2.22 -4.77 -23.81
C PHE A 236 3.46 -4.21 -24.50
N GLN A 237 4.15 -4.99 -25.37
CA GLN A 237 5.39 -4.57 -26.01
C GLN A 237 5.27 -3.21 -26.72
N ALA A 238 4.31 -3.10 -27.64
CA ALA A 238 4.13 -1.88 -28.43
C ALA A 238 3.80 -0.66 -27.55
N TRP A 239 3.06 -0.88 -26.45
CA TRP A 239 2.72 0.20 -25.52
C TRP A 239 3.94 0.65 -24.72
N ILE A 240 4.74 -0.28 -24.18
CA ILE A 240 5.98 0.02 -23.43
C ILE A 240 6.98 0.77 -24.30
N GLU A 241 7.23 0.27 -25.52
CA GLU A 241 8.16 0.88 -26.47
C GLU A 241 7.70 2.27 -26.92
N SER A 242 6.38 2.52 -26.99
CA SER A 242 5.84 3.85 -27.34
C SER A 242 6.19 4.95 -26.32
N HIS A 243 6.58 4.57 -25.10
CA HIS A 243 7.09 5.44 -24.03
C HIS A 243 8.62 5.50 -23.96
N GLY A 244 9.33 4.88 -24.91
CA GLY A 244 10.81 4.88 -24.98
C GLY A 244 11.48 3.96 -23.96
N ILE A 245 10.76 2.96 -23.45
CA ILE A 245 11.24 2.00 -22.45
C ILE A 245 11.61 0.68 -23.14
N GLU A 246 12.69 0.03 -22.72
CA GLU A 246 13.08 -1.27 -23.27
C GLU A 246 12.09 -2.37 -22.83
N TYR A 247 11.70 -3.24 -23.75
CA TYR A 247 10.80 -4.36 -23.46
C TYR A 247 11.57 -5.66 -23.26
N GLY A 248 11.15 -6.48 -22.28
CA GLY A 248 11.59 -7.86 -22.09
C GLY A 248 10.41 -8.82 -22.10
N TYR A 249 10.46 -9.85 -22.95
CA TYR A 249 9.38 -10.84 -23.00
C TYR A 249 9.38 -11.73 -21.75
N VAL A 250 8.21 -11.81 -21.11
CA VAL A 250 7.93 -12.74 -20.03
C VAL A 250 6.68 -13.54 -20.41
N GLY A 251 6.85 -14.85 -20.45
CA GLY A 251 5.81 -15.82 -20.72
C GLY A 251 4.82 -15.97 -19.58
N GLY A 252 3.95 -16.96 -19.71
CA GLY A 252 2.88 -17.18 -18.75
C GLY A 252 1.75 -16.14 -18.82
N ASP A 253 0.95 -16.19 -19.87
CA ASP A 253 -0.22 -15.31 -20.07
C ASP A 253 -1.22 -15.42 -18.89
N PRO A 254 -1.56 -14.33 -18.20
CA PRO A 254 -2.56 -14.31 -17.12
C PRO A 254 -3.96 -14.63 -17.62
N ALA A 255 -4.27 -14.39 -18.90
CA ALA A 255 -5.53 -14.81 -19.50
C ALA A 255 -5.63 -16.33 -19.56
N GLU A 256 -4.51 -17.04 -19.79
CA GLU A 256 -4.47 -18.51 -19.72
C GLU A 256 -4.71 -18.98 -18.28
N LEU A 257 -4.07 -18.34 -17.28
CA LEU A 257 -4.27 -18.66 -15.87
C LEU A 257 -5.71 -18.37 -15.38
N MET A 258 -6.26 -17.19 -15.71
CA MET A 258 -7.63 -16.82 -15.37
C MET A 258 -8.64 -17.74 -16.06
N ARG A 259 -8.42 -18.08 -17.33
CA ARG A 259 -9.25 -19.05 -18.05
C ARG A 259 -9.18 -20.42 -17.37
N ILE A 260 -8.00 -20.89 -16.96
CA ILE A 260 -7.86 -22.15 -16.21
C ILE A 260 -8.65 -22.11 -14.90
N CYS A 261 -8.59 -21.01 -14.15
CA CYS A 261 -9.33 -20.85 -12.89
C CYS A 261 -10.85 -20.74 -13.09
N VAL A 262 -11.30 -20.06 -14.15
CA VAL A 262 -12.73 -19.88 -14.46
C VAL A 262 -13.35 -21.13 -15.07
N GLU A 263 -12.70 -21.76 -16.05
CA GLU A 263 -13.20 -22.97 -16.72
C GLU A 263 -13.26 -24.17 -15.78
N ASN A 264 -12.31 -24.27 -14.85
CA ASN A 264 -12.25 -25.41 -13.94
C ASN A 264 -12.86 -25.12 -12.58
N GLY A 265 -13.10 -23.86 -12.22
CA GLY A 265 -13.43 -23.44 -10.86
C GLY A 265 -12.20 -23.51 -9.94
N THR A 266 -11.91 -22.44 -9.20
CA THR A 266 -10.82 -22.45 -8.23
C THR A 266 -11.08 -23.52 -7.16
N PHE A 267 -10.10 -24.40 -6.90
CA PHE A 267 -10.17 -25.46 -5.87
C PHE A 267 -11.12 -26.65 -6.15
N THR A 268 -11.48 -26.93 -7.40
CA THR A 268 -12.22 -28.16 -7.78
C THR A 268 -11.29 -29.34 -8.09
N VAL A 269 -11.85 -30.56 -8.18
CA VAL A 269 -11.11 -31.78 -8.57
C VAL A 269 -10.58 -31.68 -10.02
N SER A 270 -11.29 -30.99 -10.91
CA SER A 270 -10.85 -30.70 -12.28
C SER A 270 -9.66 -29.74 -12.32
N PHE A 271 -9.66 -28.70 -11.47
CA PHE A 271 -8.51 -27.80 -11.27
C PHE A 271 -7.27 -28.57 -10.79
N LEU A 272 -7.46 -29.55 -9.90
CA LEU A 272 -6.38 -30.38 -9.36
C LEU A 272 -5.68 -31.27 -10.40
N LYS A 273 -6.38 -31.72 -11.45
CA LYS A 273 -5.83 -32.65 -12.46
C LYS A 273 -5.34 -31.94 -13.72
N GLU A 274 -6.18 -31.10 -14.34
CA GLU A 274 -5.86 -30.42 -15.60
C GLU A 274 -5.30 -29.02 -15.38
N GLY A 275 -5.83 -28.28 -14.40
CA GLY A 275 -5.33 -26.97 -14.02
C GLY A 275 -3.89 -27.02 -13.52
N LEU A 276 -3.54 -28.05 -12.74
CA LEU A 276 -2.18 -28.21 -12.21
C LEU A 276 -1.11 -28.51 -13.29
N GLN A 277 -1.45 -29.24 -14.34
CA GLN A 277 -0.51 -29.53 -15.44
C GLN A 277 -0.23 -28.28 -16.29
N LYS A 278 -1.29 -27.54 -16.65
CA LYS A 278 -1.15 -26.28 -17.38
C LYS A 278 -0.42 -25.21 -16.55
N PHE A 279 -0.76 -25.11 -15.26
CA PHE A 279 -0.07 -24.23 -14.31
C PHE A 279 1.42 -24.54 -14.20
N ARG A 280 1.81 -25.83 -14.22
CA ARG A 280 3.23 -26.22 -14.20
C ARG A 280 3.97 -25.71 -15.43
N GLY A 281 3.46 -25.98 -16.63
CA GLY A 281 4.09 -25.51 -17.87
C GLY A 281 4.17 -23.98 -17.94
N TRP A 282 3.07 -23.32 -17.55
CA TRP A 282 2.99 -21.86 -17.43
C TRP A 282 4.06 -21.29 -16.48
N LEU A 283 4.24 -21.91 -15.30
CA LEU A 283 5.22 -21.46 -14.32
C LEU A 283 6.66 -21.70 -14.80
N ASP A 284 6.94 -22.83 -15.46
CA ASP A 284 8.28 -23.11 -16.00
C ASP A 284 8.65 -22.10 -17.10
N ASP A 285 7.70 -21.74 -17.98
CA ASP A 285 7.88 -20.71 -19.01
C ASP A 285 8.08 -19.32 -18.40
N LEU A 286 7.24 -18.95 -17.43
CA LEU A 286 7.37 -17.69 -16.66
C LEU A 286 8.77 -17.57 -16.04
N LEU A 287 9.23 -18.58 -15.31
CA LEU A 287 10.51 -18.54 -14.59
C LEU A 287 11.69 -18.46 -15.57
N LYS A 288 11.65 -19.23 -16.67
CA LYS A 288 12.70 -19.21 -17.69
C LYS A 288 12.79 -17.85 -18.38
N THR A 289 11.68 -17.34 -18.89
CA THR A 289 11.66 -16.06 -19.63
C THR A 289 11.93 -14.87 -18.71
N SER A 290 11.49 -14.91 -17.45
CA SER A 290 11.85 -13.90 -16.44
C SER A 290 13.37 -13.84 -16.21
N TRP A 291 14.03 -15.00 -16.11
CA TRP A 291 15.49 -15.06 -15.98
C TRP A 291 16.20 -14.42 -17.17
N GLU A 292 15.78 -14.75 -18.39
CA GLU A 292 16.33 -14.21 -19.64
C GLU A 292 16.11 -12.69 -19.74
N ALA A 293 14.91 -12.21 -19.43
CA ALA A 293 14.54 -10.79 -19.51
C ALA A 293 15.29 -9.92 -18.50
N CYS A 294 15.64 -10.47 -17.33
CA CYS A 294 16.32 -9.74 -16.26
C CYS A 294 17.85 -9.66 -16.41
N GLN A 295 18.43 -10.29 -17.42
CA GLN A 295 19.88 -10.26 -17.62
C GLN A 295 20.42 -8.82 -17.82
N GLY A 296 21.55 -8.54 -17.18
CA GLY A 296 22.24 -7.25 -17.25
C GLY A 296 21.61 -6.14 -16.41
N ALA A 297 20.58 -6.42 -15.60
CA ALA A 297 20.01 -5.46 -14.67
C ALA A 297 21.01 -5.10 -13.56
N ASP A 298 21.05 -3.81 -13.17
CA ASP A 298 21.77 -3.35 -11.99
C ASP A 298 20.85 -3.33 -10.75
N VAL A 299 19.54 -3.14 -10.97
CA VAL A 299 18.51 -3.14 -9.92
C VAL A 299 17.26 -3.83 -10.46
N LEU A 300 16.67 -4.72 -9.66
CA LEU A 300 15.42 -5.40 -9.98
C LEU A 300 14.29 -4.91 -9.07
N VAL A 301 13.17 -4.51 -9.68
CA VAL A 301 11.93 -4.21 -8.97
C VAL A 301 10.85 -5.16 -9.50
N GLU A 302 10.14 -5.85 -8.62
CA GLU A 302 9.20 -6.90 -9.02
C GLU A 302 7.81 -6.73 -8.38
N SER A 303 6.75 -6.98 -9.16
CA SER A 303 5.45 -7.35 -8.60
C SER A 303 5.51 -8.77 -8.04
N PRO A 304 5.28 -9.00 -6.73
CA PRO A 304 5.48 -10.32 -6.12
C PRO A 304 4.66 -11.46 -6.74
N SER A 305 3.64 -11.14 -7.54
CA SER A 305 2.90 -12.08 -8.38
C SER A 305 3.78 -12.80 -9.43
N ALA A 306 4.87 -12.20 -9.89
CA ALA A 306 5.77 -12.77 -10.90
C ALA A 306 6.70 -13.88 -10.37
N MET A 307 6.80 -14.04 -9.03
CA MET A 307 7.43 -15.15 -8.30
C MET A 307 8.95 -15.33 -8.46
N GLY A 308 9.54 -14.93 -9.59
CA GLY A 308 10.94 -15.23 -9.94
C GLY A 308 11.97 -14.25 -9.38
N GLY A 309 11.58 -13.01 -9.09
CA GLY A 309 12.48 -11.87 -8.91
C GLY A 309 13.46 -12.01 -7.76
N TYR A 310 13.02 -12.53 -6.60
CA TYR A 310 13.93 -12.79 -5.48
C TYR A 310 15.09 -13.72 -5.89
N HIS A 311 14.76 -14.80 -6.60
CA HIS A 311 15.73 -15.81 -6.99
C HIS A 311 16.68 -15.29 -8.07
N ILE A 312 16.15 -14.51 -9.01
CA ILE A 312 16.93 -13.85 -10.07
C ILE A 312 17.91 -12.86 -9.45
N ALA A 313 17.45 -12.01 -8.53
CA ALA A 313 18.30 -11.05 -7.86
C ALA A 313 19.39 -11.70 -7.00
N GLU A 314 19.08 -12.83 -6.34
CA GLU A 314 20.07 -13.64 -5.63
C GLU A 314 21.15 -14.18 -6.58
N ALA A 315 20.76 -14.70 -7.75
CA ALA A 315 21.69 -15.24 -8.74
C ALA A 315 22.56 -14.16 -9.38
N LEU A 316 21.99 -12.97 -9.65
CA LEU A 316 22.70 -11.82 -10.23
C LEU A 316 23.48 -11.00 -9.18
N ALA A 317 23.25 -11.25 -7.88
CA ALA A 317 23.81 -10.48 -6.77
C ALA A 317 23.52 -8.97 -6.85
N ILE A 318 22.27 -8.60 -7.18
CA ILE A 318 21.83 -7.21 -7.36
C ILE A 318 20.80 -6.78 -6.30
N PRO A 319 20.67 -5.47 -6.03
CA PRO A 319 19.59 -4.92 -5.21
C PRO A 319 18.20 -5.31 -5.75
N TYR A 320 17.30 -5.64 -4.82
CA TYR A 320 15.95 -6.12 -5.12
C TYR A 320 14.90 -5.40 -4.29
N PHE A 321 13.85 -4.96 -4.98
CA PHE A 321 12.69 -4.32 -4.39
C PHE A 321 11.42 -5.01 -4.87
N ARG A 322 10.38 -4.98 -4.03
CA ARG A 322 9.02 -5.33 -4.46
C ARG A 322 8.19 -4.07 -4.61
N ALA A 323 7.26 -4.09 -5.56
CA ALA A 323 6.24 -3.05 -5.65
C ALA A 323 4.87 -3.64 -6.00
N PHE A 324 3.80 -3.16 -5.38
CA PHE A 324 2.48 -3.73 -5.64
C PHE A 324 1.31 -2.83 -5.26
N THR A 325 0.18 -3.04 -5.93
CA THR A 325 -1.02 -2.20 -5.88
C THR A 325 -2.08 -2.69 -4.89
N MET A 326 -1.82 -3.77 -4.18
CA MET A 326 -2.70 -4.35 -3.15
C MET A 326 -1.87 -4.86 -1.96
N THR A 327 -2.47 -4.94 -0.78
CA THR A 327 -1.79 -5.36 0.46
C THR A 327 -1.26 -6.79 0.36
N TRP A 328 0.06 -6.93 0.50
CA TRP A 328 0.79 -8.19 0.27
C TRP A 328 1.79 -8.54 1.38
N THR A 329 2.03 -7.62 2.31
CA THR A 329 2.98 -7.77 3.41
C THR A 329 2.23 -7.90 4.72
N ARG A 330 2.67 -8.85 5.54
CA ARG A 330 2.05 -9.20 6.82
C ARG A 330 1.73 -7.95 7.64
N THR A 331 0.47 -7.81 8.02
CA THR A 331 -0.02 -6.76 8.91
C THR A 331 -1.28 -7.23 9.62
N ARG A 332 -1.53 -6.65 10.78
CA ARG A 332 -2.78 -6.79 11.52
C ARG A 332 -3.87 -5.85 11.00
N ALA A 333 -3.53 -4.77 10.28
CA ALA A 333 -4.51 -3.74 9.91
C ALA A 333 -5.43 -4.15 8.75
N TYR A 334 -4.94 -4.93 7.79
CA TYR A 334 -5.68 -5.31 6.58
C TYR A 334 -5.48 -6.80 6.29
N PRO A 335 -6.51 -7.55 5.88
CA PRO A 335 -6.32 -8.92 5.42
C PRO A 335 -5.51 -8.95 4.11
N HIS A 336 -4.95 -10.12 3.79
CA HIS A 336 -4.36 -10.38 2.49
C HIS A 336 -5.39 -10.13 1.38
N ALA A 337 -4.97 -9.57 0.24
CA ALA A 337 -5.87 -9.16 -0.84
C ALA A 337 -6.82 -10.27 -1.36
N PHE A 338 -6.44 -11.54 -1.23
CA PHE A 338 -7.24 -12.70 -1.62
C PHE A 338 -8.02 -13.37 -0.48
N ALA A 339 -8.02 -12.78 0.71
CA ALA A 339 -8.69 -13.29 1.90
C ALA A 339 -9.65 -12.26 2.51
N VAL A 340 -10.14 -11.32 1.69
CA VAL A 340 -11.13 -10.33 2.12
C VAL A 340 -12.48 -11.04 2.26
N LEU A 341 -12.94 -11.25 3.49
CA LEU A 341 -14.28 -11.76 3.74
C LEU A 341 -15.28 -10.60 3.77
N GLN A 342 -16.39 -10.73 3.04
CA GLN A 342 -17.43 -9.70 2.91
C GLN A 342 -18.24 -9.46 4.20
N LEU A 343 -18.07 -10.30 5.22
CA LEU A 343 -18.89 -10.31 6.42
C LEU A 343 -17.98 -10.20 7.66
N GLN A 344 -17.82 -8.97 8.15
CA GLN A 344 -17.20 -8.57 9.43
C GLN A 344 -15.66 -8.46 9.46
N ASN A 345 -15.19 -7.38 10.11
CA ASN A 345 -13.79 -7.21 10.52
C ASN A 345 -13.45 -8.27 11.58
N MET A 346 -12.76 -9.33 11.17
CA MET A 346 -12.39 -10.48 12.00
C MET A 346 -11.22 -10.20 12.97
N GLY A 347 -10.81 -8.94 13.10
CA GLY A 347 -9.73 -8.47 13.98
C GLY A 347 -8.32 -8.74 13.46
N GLY A 348 -7.34 -8.07 14.08
CA GLY A 348 -5.98 -8.03 13.54
C GLY A 348 -5.22 -9.37 13.52
N SER A 349 -5.57 -10.30 14.40
CA SER A 349 -4.99 -11.66 14.39
C SER A 349 -5.42 -12.46 13.16
N TYR A 350 -6.68 -12.31 12.73
CA TYR A 350 -7.18 -12.93 11.49
C TYR A 350 -6.43 -12.36 10.30
N ASN A 351 -6.38 -11.02 10.19
CA ASN A 351 -5.67 -10.32 9.12
C ASN A 351 -4.24 -10.84 8.98
N TYR A 352 -3.48 -10.89 10.08
CA TYR A 352 -2.11 -11.39 10.05
C TYR A 352 -2.02 -12.87 9.62
N MET A 353 -2.93 -13.72 10.09
CA MET A 353 -2.98 -15.14 9.73
C MET A 353 -3.24 -15.36 8.23
N THR A 354 -4.04 -14.49 7.59
CA THR A 354 -4.32 -14.63 6.15
C THR A 354 -3.05 -14.58 5.30
N TYR A 355 -2.09 -13.71 5.63
CA TYR A 355 -0.80 -13.65 4.94
C TYR A 355 0.05 -14.91 5.18
N VAL A 356 0.09 -15.40 6.42
CA VAL A 356 0.87 -16.61 6.76
C VAL A 356 0.32 -17.82 6.00
N MET A 357 -1.00 -17.97 5.94
CA MET A 357 -1.65 -19.03 5.19
C MET A 357 -1.38 -18.90 3.69
N PHE A 358 -1.49 -17.70 3.13
CA PHE A 358 -1.20 -17.44 1.72
C PHE A 358 0.26 -17.79 1.38
N ASP A 359 1.24 -17.25 2.12
CA ASP A 359 2.66 -17.53 1.93
C ASP A 359 2.95 -19.04 1.91
N GLN A 360 2.41 -19.77 2.89
CA GLN A 360 2.65 -21.21 3.04
C GLN A 360 2.02 -22.03 1.92
N VAL A 361 0.76 -21.76 1.57
CA VAL A 361 0.06 -22.47 0.48
C VAL A 361 0.74 -22.19 -0.85
N PHE A 362 1.00 -20.92 -1.14
CA PHE A 362 1.61 -20.46 -2.38
C PHE A 362 3.02 -21.04 -2.55
N TRP A 363 3.86 -20.98 -1.51
CA TRP A 363 5.19 -21.57 -1.57
C TRP A 363 5.15 -23.09 -1.72
N ARG A 364 4.33 -23.81 -0.95
CA ARG A 364 4.26 -25.28 -1.07
C ARG A 364 3.82 -25.73 -2.46
N ALA A 365 2.94 -24.97 -3.12
CA ALA A 365 2.49 -25.26 -4.47
C ALA A 365 3.60 -25.08 -5.53
N THR A 366 4.53 -24.15 -5.33
CA THR A 366 5.51 -23.72 -6.35
C THR A 366 6.95 -24.14 -6.06
N ALA A 367 7.30 -24.42 -4.80
CA ALA A 367 8.66 -24.67 -4.33
C ALA A 367 9.39 -25.77 -5.10
N GLY A 368 8.69 -26.84 -5.50
CA GLY A 368 9.27 -27.93 -6.26
C GLY A 368 9.79 -27.49 -7.64
N GLN A 369 9.03 -26.66 -8.35
CA GLN A 369 9.44 -26.12 -9.66
C GLN A 369 10.52 -25.05 -9.49
N ILE A 370 10.30 -24.11 -8.58
CA ILE A 370 11.26 -23.03 -8.28
C ILE A 370 12.62 -23.61 -7.89
N ASN A 371 12.68 -24.61 -7.00
CA ASN A 371 13.95 -25.19 -6.59
C ASN A 371 14.64 -26.01 -7.69
N ARG A 372 13.90 -26.61 -8.63
CA ARG A 372 14.51 -27.23 -9.82
C ARG A 372 15.10 -26.16 -10.74
N TRP A 373 14.32 -25.14 -11.07
CA TRP A 373 14.77 -24.00 -11.88
C TRP A 373 15.99 -23.29 -11.26
N ARG A 374 15.99 -23.08 -9.94
CA ARG A 374 17.13 -22.52 -9.19
C ARG A 374 18.41 -23.30 -9.41
N ARG A 375 18.35 -24.63 -9.35
CA ARG A 375 19.51 -25.52 -9.54
C ARG A 375 19.95 -25.56 -11.01
N ASP A 376 18.99 -25.73 -11.91
CA ASP A 376 19.26 -26.10 -13.30
C ASP A 376 19.64 -24.86 -14.16
N LEU A 377 19.02 -23.69 -13.91
CA LEU A 377 19.28 -22.46 -14.67
C LEU A 377 20.03 -21.38 -13.89
N LEU A 378 19.70 -21.16 -12.61
CA LEU A 378 20.33 -20.08 -11.81
C LEU A 378 21.61 -20.56 -11.12
N HIS A 379 21.89 -21.85 -11.14
CA HIS A 379 23.02 -22.48 -10.46
C HIS A 379 23.08 -22.17 -8.94
N LEU A 380 21.91 -22.03 -8.32
CA LEU A 380 21.74 -21.80 -6.89
C LEU A 380 21.27 -23.06 -6.17
N GLY A 381 21.59 -23.14 -4.87
CA GLY A 381 21.04 -24.16 -3.98
C GLY A 381 19.53 -24.01 -3.76
N PRO A 382 18.85 -25.08 -3.30
CA PRO A 382 17.44 -25.02 -2.95
C PRO A 382 17.19 -24.10 -1.75
N THR A 383 16.03 -23.44 -1.75
CA THR A 383 15.61 -22.50 -0.70
C THR A 383 14.28 -22.91 -0.05
N SER A 384 13.89 -22.17 0.98
CA SER A 384 12.62 -22.27 1.72
C SER A 384 12.14 -20.86 2.12
N LEU A 385 10.88 -20.71 2.52
CA LEU A 385 10.36 -19.43 3.04
C LEU A 385 11.23 -18.86 4.18
N ASP A 386 11.69 -19.71 5.09
CA ASP A 386 12.51 -19.30 6.23
C ASP A 386 13.87 -18.76 5.78
N LYS A 387 14.47 -19.34 4.73
CA LYS A 387 15.74 -18.86 4.16
C LYS A 387 15.56 -17.58 3.34
N MET A 388 14.42 -17.42 2.67
CA MET A 388 14.16 -16.23 1.85
C MET A 388 13.86 -14.99 2.68
N GLU A 389 13.37 -15.15 3.91
CA GLU A 389 13.01 -14.06 4.82
C GLU A 389 12.25 -12.91 4.13
N PRO A 390 11.12 -13.18 3.45
CA PRO A 390 10.50 -12.22 2.53
C PRO A 390 10.06 -10.90 3.19
N HIS A 391 9.91 -10.88 4.51
CA HIS A 391 9.58 -9.71 5.32
C HIS A 391 10.72 -8.67 5.39
N LYS A 392 11.96 -9.04 5.03
CA LYS A 392 13.12 -8.13 4.99
C LYS A 392 13.27 -7.38 3.67
N ILE A 393 12.50 -7.76 2.64
CA ILE A 393 12.62 -7.19 1.30
C ILE A 393 11.95 -5.81 1.30
N PRO A 394 12.64 -4.74 0.85
CA PRO A 394 12.04 -3.43 0.69
C PRO A 394 10.82 -3.47 -0.24
N PHE A 395 9.73 -2.85 0.18
CA PHE A 395 8.45 -2.95 -0.51
C PHE A 395 7.84 -1.56 -0.75
N LEU A 396 7.51 -1.26 -1.99
CA LEU A 396 6.91 0.00 -2.43
C LEU A 396 5.45 -0.22 -2.80
N TYR A 397 4.54 0.20 -1.93
CA TYR A 397 3.13 0.25 -2.25
C TYR A 397 2.83 1.50 -3.08
N ASN A 398 2.25 1.28 -4.25
CA ASN A 398 1.94 2.33 -5.23
C ASN A 398 0.43 2.69 -5.22
N PHE A 399 -0.10 2.87 -4.01
CA PHE A 399 -1.42 3.45 -3.73
C PHE A 399 -1.29 4.64 -2.77
N SER A 400 -2.34 5.46 -2.67
CA SER A 400 -2.34 6.64 -1.80
C SER A 400 -2.45 6.28 -0.32
N PRO A 401 -1.68 6.96 0.58
CA PRO A 401 -1.82 6.79 2.03
C PRO A 401 -3.16 7.30 2.58
N HIS A 402 -3.92 8.07 1.80
CA HIS A 402 -5.29 8.47 2.15
C HIS A 402 -6.31 7.36 1.92
N VAL A 403 -6.01 6.44 0.99
CA VAL A 403 -6.89 5.33 0.63
C VAL A 403 -6.55 4.12 1.49
N VAL A 404 -5.26 3.81 1.58
CA VAL A 404 -4.75 2.73 2.44
C VAL A 404 -3.68 3.34 3.35
N PRO A 405 -4.07 3.78 4.56
CA PRO A 405 -3.13 4.25 5.56
C PRO A 405 -2.03 3.21 5.85
N PRO A 406 -0.76 3.62 5.96
CA PRO A 406 0.32 2.69 6.30
C PRO A 406 0.09 2.11 7.71
N PRO A 407 0.03 0.76 7.86
CA PRO A 407 -0.04 0.12 9.16
C PRO A 407 1.14 0.42 10.08
N LEU A 408 0.88 0.49 11.38
CA LEU A 408 1.88 0.79 12.40
C LEU A 408 2.83 -0.38 12.68
N ASP A 409 2.50 -1.58 12.21
CA ASP A 409 3.31 -2.79 12.36
C ASP A 409 4.21 -3.06 11.15
N TRP A 410 4.17 -2.22 10.11
CA TRP A 410 5.14 -2.28 9.02
C TRP A 410 6.51 -1.69 9.41
N PRO A 411 7.61 -2.34 9.02
CA PRO A 411 8.95 -1.79 9.13
C PRO A 411 9.20 -0.67 8.11
N GLU A 412 10.24 0.14 8.33
CA GLU A 412 10.52 1.38 7.58
C GLU A 412 10.87 1.19 6.09
N TRP A 413 11.26 -0.02 5.70
CA TRP A 413 11.52 -0.40 4.31
C TRP A 413 10.26 -0.77 3.53
N ILE A 414 9.10 -0.83 4.20
CA ILE A 414 7.79 -0.96 3.54
C ILE A 414 7.16 0.42 3.51
N ARG A 415 6.97 0.96 2.29
CA ARG A 415 6.55 2.35 2.09
C ARG A 415 5.33 2.45 1.21
N VAL A 416 4.35 3.23 1.66
CA VAL A 416 3.23 3.69 0.83
C VAL A 416 3.67 4.98 0.13
N THR A 417 3.89 4.89 -1.19
CA THR A 417 4.55 5.93 -1.98
C THR A 417 3.57 6.87 -2.69
N GLY A 418 2.27 6.57 -2.67
CA GLY A 418 1.30 7.21 -3.53
C GLY A 418 1.11 6.46 -4.85
N TYR A 419 0.06 6.81 -5.58
CA TYR A 419 -0.18 6.26 -6.91
C TYR A 419 0.89 6.71 -7.90
N TRP A 420 1.34 5.80 -8.77
CA TRP A 420 2.24 6.11 -9.87
C TRP A 420 1.43 6.41 -11.12
N PHE A 421 0.96 7.65 -11.22
CA PHE A 421 0.12 8.06 -12.34
C PHE A 421 0.91 8.16 -13.64
N LEU A 422 0.33 7.64 -14.72
CA LEU A 422 0.75 7.89 -16.08
C LEU A 422 -0.21 8.92 -16.66
N ASP A 423 0.28 10.13 -16.95
CA ASP A 423 -0.49 11.16 -17.67
C ASP A 423 -0.50 10.80 -19.17
N ASP A 424 -1.19 9.71 -19.50
CA ASP A 424 -1.10 9.00 -20.80
C ASP A 424 -1.59 9.87 -21.97
N ALA A 425 -2.51 10.81 -21.72
CA ALA A 425 -3.08 11.70 -22.74
C ALA A 425 -2.03 12.61 -23.40
N ASP A 426 -1.02 13.06 -22.64
CA ASP A 426 -0.07 14.08 -23.08
C ASP A 426 1.34 13.54 -23.39
N VAL A 427 1.67 12.33 -22.94
CA VAL A 427 3.08 11.89 -22.84
C VAL A 427 3.40 10.63 -23.66
N SER A 428 2.46 10.10 -24.44
CA SER A 428 2.78 9.07 -25.44
C SER A 428 3.32 9.72 -26.73
N SER A 429 4.19 9.01 -27.46
CA SER A 429 4.78 9.50 -28.74
C SER A 429 3.74 9.86 -29.80
N LYS A 430 2.49 9.39 -29.65
CA LYS A 430 1.31 9.84 -30.37
C LYS A 430 0.34 10.47 -29.37
N LYS A 431 0.32 11.80 -29.29
CA LYS A 431 -0.66 12.54 -28.47
C LYS A 431 -2.06 11.96 -28.69
N TRP A 432 -2.68 11.47 -27.63
CA TRP A 432 -4.02 10.89 -27.74
C TRP A 432 -5.01 12.01 -28.08
N THR A 433 -5.81 11.80 -29.12
CA THR A 433 -6.83 12.76 -29.54
C THR A 433 -8.22 12.18 -29.26
N PRO A 434 -9.05 12.86 -28.45
CA PRO A 434 -10.41 12.41 -28.19
C PRO A 434 -11.24 12.38 -29.49
N PRO A 435 -12.05 11.33 -29.72
CA PRO A 435 -13.04 11.31 -30.79
C PRO A 435 -14.04 12.47 -30.65
N GLN A 436 -14.43 13.09 -31.77
CA GLN A 436 -15.31 14.26 -31.76
C GLN A 436 -16.71 13.92 -31.24
N ASP A 437 -17.22 12.75 -31.57
CA ASP A 437 -18.51 12.22 -31.11
C ASP A 437 -18.55 12.00 -29.59
N LEU A 438 -17.43 11.59 -28.97
CA LEU A 438 -17.31 11.52 -27.52
C LEU A 438 -17.36 12.91 -26.87
N ILE A 439 -16.69 13.91 -27.47
CA ILE A 439 -16.75 15.30 -27.00
C ILE A 439 -18.19 15.82 -27.09
N ASP A 440 -18.81 15.66 -28.26
CA ASP A 440 -20.17 16.12 -28.51
C ASP A 440 -21.16 15.44 -27.55
N PHE A 441 -20.97 14.15 -27.25
CA PHE A 441 -21.81 13.43 -26.28
C PHE A 441 -21.74 14.05 -24.88
N ILE A 442 -20.54 14.35 -24.38
CA ILE A 442 -20.30 14.96 -23.07
C ILE A 442 -20.84 16.40 -23.05
N ASP A 443 -20.48 17.21 -24.05
CA ASP A 443 -20.84 18.62 -24.11
C ASP A 443 -22.35 18.82 -24.23
N ASN A 444 -23.04 18.00 -25.04
CA ASN A 444 -24.50 18.03 -25.14
C ASN A 444 -25.19 17.64 -23.82
N ALA A 445 -24.61 16.70 -23.07
CA ALA A 445 -25.11 16.31 -21.75
C ALA A 445 -25.03 17.49 -20.77
N HIS A 446 -23.86 18.13 -20.70
CA HIS A 446 -23.62 19.28 -19.82
C HIS A 446 -24.49 20.48 -20.19
N GLN A 447 -24.65 20.78 -21.49
CA GLN A 447 -25.56 21.84 -21.97
C GLN A 447 -27.00 21.60 -21.51
N SER A 448 -27.43 20.34 -21.53
CA SER A 448 -28.76 19.91 -21.08
C SER A 448 -28.85 19.69 -19.55
N ARG A 449 -27.78 20.02 -18.80
CA ARG A 449 -27.65 19.82 -17.34
C ARG A 449 -27.88 18.37 -16.88
N GLN A 450 -27.65 17.40 -17.77
CA GLN A 450 -27.65 15.98 -17.44
C GLN A 450 -26.30 15.57 -16.87
N LYS A 451 -26.31 14.60 -15.95
CA LYS A 451 -25.10 14.05 -15.35
C LYS A 451 -24.47 13.00 -16.26
N VAL A 452 -23.14 13.02 -16.38
CA VAL A 452 -22.37 12.06 -17.16
C VAL A 452 -21.66 11.09 -16.22
N VAL A 453 -21.88 9.79 -16.43
CA VAL A 453 -21.30 8.73 -15.59
C VAL A 453 -20.47 7.78 -16.45
N TYR A 454 -19.26 7.46 -16.00
CA TYR A 454 -18.49 6.37 -16.59
C TYR A 454 -18.88 5.04 -15.95
N ILE A 455 -19.09 4.00 -16.75
CA ILE A 455 -19.34 2.64 -16.27
C ILE A 455 -18.35 1.69 -16.94
N GLY A 456 -17.48 1.06 -16.15
CA GLY A 456 -16.48 0.15 -16.67
C GLY A 456 -15.95 -0.84 -15.64
N PHE A 457 -16.27 -2.11 -15.82
CA PHE A 457 -15.84 -3.18 -14.92
C PHE A 457 -14.50 -3.81 -15.31
N GLY A 458 -13.81 -3.24 -16.31
CA GLY A 458 -12.56 -3.80 -16.82
C GLY A 458 -12.77 -5.20 -17.42
N SER A 459 -11.68 -5.96 -17.52
CA SER A 459 -11.68 -7.28 -18.17
C SER A 459 -12.11 -8.41 -17.23
N ILE A 460 -13.32 -8.31 -16.69
CA ILE A 460 -13.93 -9.38 -15.86
C ILE A 460 -14.62 -10.44 -16.73
N VAL A 461 -14.66 -11.68 -16.26
CA VAL A 461 -15.44 -12.75 -16.88
C VAL A 461 -16.75 -12.88 -16.13
N VAL A 462 -17.87 -12.72 -16.83
CA VAL A 462 -19.21 -12.85 -16.26
C VAL A 462 -19.96 -14.00 -16.89
N SER A 463 -20.76 -14.70 -16.10
CA SER A 463 -21.52 -15.88 -16.56
C SER A 463 -22.60 -15.55 -17.59
N ASP A 464 -23.17 -14.35 -17.51
CA ASP A 464 -24.18 -13.85 -18.44
C ASP A 464 -23.93 -12.37 -18.81
N PRO A 465 -23.10 -12.11 -19.85
CA PRO A 465 -22.80 -10.76 -20.31
C PRO A 465 -24.03 -9.97 -20.78
N LYS A 466 -25.05 -10.66 -21.32
CA LYS A 466 -26.27 -10.03 -21.84
C LYS A 466 -27.13 -9.49 -20.71
N THR A 467 -27.36 -10.31 -19.68
CA THR A 467 -28.11 -9.88 -18.48
C THR A 467 -27.41 -8.75 -17.76
N MET A 468 -26.07 -8.78 -17.64
CA MET A 468 -25.32 -7.66 -17.08
C MET A 468 -25.50 -6.38 -17.90
N THR A 469 -25.37 -6.46 -19.23
CA THR A 469 -25.55 -5.29 -20.12
C THR A 469 -26.95 -4.72 -19.99
N ARG A 470 -27.99 -5.56 -19.99
CA ARG A 470 -29.38 -5.13 -19.80
C ARG A 470 -29.59 -4.42 -18.46
N CYS A 471 -29.06 -4.99 -17.38
CA CYS A 471 -29.14 -4.38 -16.05
C CYS A 471 -28.48 -2.99 -16.01
N VAL A 472 -27.31 -2.83 -16.64
CA VAL A 472 -26.65 -1.53 -16.76
C VAL A 472 -27.49 -0.55 -17.56
N VAL A 473 -28.03 -0.97 -18.71
CA VAL A 473 -28.89 -0.12 -19.55
C VAL A 473 -30.13 0.34 -18.77
N GLU A 474 -30.84 -0.58 -18.11
CA GLU A 474 -32.01 -0.26 -17.29
C GLU A 474 -31.67 0.71 -16.15
N ALA A 475 -30.53 0.52 -15.47
CA ALA A 475 -30.10 1.42 -14.40
C ALA A 475 -29.79 2.84 -14.91
N VAL A 476 -29.15 2.96 -16.08
CA VAL A 476 -28.88 4.27 -16.72
C VAL A 476 -30.18 4.98 -17.07
N LEU A 477 -31.12 4.28 -17.70
CA LEU A 477 -32.41 4.86 -18.09
C LEU A 477 -33.25 5.26 -16.87
N GLN A 478 -33.28 4.44 -15.82
CA GLN A 478 -34.02 4.75 -14.58
C GLN A 478 -33.41 5.93 -13.79
N SER A 479 -32.08 6.07 -13.83
CA SER A 479 -31.38 7.17 -13.14
C SER A 479 -31.40 8.48 -13.92
N GLY A 480 -31.77 8.48 -15.20
CA GLY A 480 -31.85 9.67 -16.04
C GLY A 480 -30.49 10.31 -16.35
N VAL A 481 -29.40 9.55 -16.19
CA VAL A 481 -28.03 10.00 -16.49
C VAL A 481 -27.64 9.65 -17.92
N ARG A 482 -26.59 10.28 -18.43
CA ARG A 482 -25.88 9.80 -19.63
C ARG A 482 -24.69 8.96 -19.21
N ALA A 483 -24.48 7.83 -19.88
CA ALA A 483 -23.41 6.91 -19.52
C ALA A 483 -22.39 6.71 -20.63
N ILE A 484 -21.11 6.71 -20.26
CA ILE A 484 -20.01 6.27 -21.11
C ILE A 484 -19.67 4.85 -20.67
N LEU A 485 -19.90 3.88 -21.55
CA LEU A 485 -19.85 2.46 -21.22
C LEU A 485 -18.61 1.78 -21.83
N SER A 486 -17.71 1.28 -20.97
CA SER A 486 -16.58 0.45 -21.39
C SER A 486 -16.91 -1.04 -21.21
N LYS A 487 -17.28 -1.72 -22.30
CA LYS A 487 -17.68 -3.15 -22.32
C LYS A 487 -16.50 -4.12 -22.21
N GLY A 488 -15.66 -4.01 -21.19
CA GLY A 488 -14.49 -4.89 -21.03
C GLY A 488 -14.80 -6.39 -20.77
N TRP A 489 -16.04 -6.75 -20.44
CA TRP A 489 -16.44 -8.12 -20.02
C TRP A 489 -17.03 -8.99 -21.15
N SER A 490 -17.42 -8.40 -22.28
CA SER A 490 -17.91 -9.15 -23.45
C SER A 490 -16.78 -9.78 -24.25
N ASP A 491 -15.63 -9.12 -24.34
CA ASP A 491 -14.63 -9.42 -25.38
C ASP A 491 -13.78 -10.67 -25.08
N ARG A 492 -13.69 -11.12 -23.83
CA ARG A 492 -12.83 -12.26 -23.44
C ARG A 492 -13.44 -13.65 -23.64
N LEU A 493 -14.76 -13.78 -23.76
CA LEU A 493 -15.43 -15.07 -23.97
C LEU A 493 -15.65 -15.42 -25.45
N HIS A 494 -15.47 -14.47 -26.38
CA HIS A 494 -15.74 -14.70 -27.81
C HIS A 494 -14.62 -15.44 -28.58
N VAL A 495 -13.58 -15.92 -27.90
CA VAL A 495 -12.58 -16.80 -28.52
C VAL A 495 -13.02 -18.27 -28.41
N LYS A 496 -14.14 -18.62 -29.07
CA LYS A 496 -14.47 -19.95 -29.67
C LYS A 496 -15.97 -20.09 -29.92
N SER A 497 -16.40 -19.83 -31.15
CA SER A 497 -17.14 -20.76 -32.03
C SER A 497 -17.62 -19.97 -33.26
N GLY A 498 -17.24 -20.43 -34.45
CA GLY A 498 -17.45 -19.75 -35.72
C GLY A 498 -18.85 -19.86 -36.32
N ASP A 499 -19.91 -19.84 -35.52
CA ASP A 499 -21.29 -19.72 -36.00
C ASP A 499 -22.10 -18.98 -34.93
N ASP A 500 -22.94 -18.03 -35.37
CA ASP A 500 -23.82 -17.11 -34.59
C ASP A 500 -23.16 -15.87 -33.95
N VAL A 501 -22.76 -14.91 -34.80
CA VAL A 501 -22.70 -13.49 -34.39
C VAL A 501 -24.15 -12.99 -34.30
N GLU A 502 -24.83 -13.30 -33.19
CA GLU A 502 -26.11 -12.64 -32.87
C GLU A 502 -25.86 -11.13 -32.78
N SER A 503 -26.65 -10.36 -33.55
CA SER A 503 -26.58 -8.90 -33.61
C SER A 503 -26.65 -8.32 -32.21
N GLU A 504 -25.63 -7.56 -31.78
CA GLU A 504 -25.70 -6.81 -30.54
C GLU A 504 -26.92 -5.88 -30.56
N GLU A 505 -27.76 -5.94 -29.52
CA GLU A 505 -28.86 -5.00 -29.33
C GLU A 505 -28.33 -3.57 -29.37
N ALA A 506 -28.98 -2.71 -30.16
CA ALA A 506 -28.59 -1.31 -30.27
C ALA A 506 -28.71 -0.63 -28.89
N LEU A 507 -27.61 -0.02 -28.44
CA LEU A 507 -27.61 0.74 -27.19
C LEU A 507 -28.48 2.00 -27.35
N PRO A 508 -29.18 2.42 -26.29
CA PRO A 508 -29.97 3.64 -26.31
C PRO A 508 -29.07 4.88 -26.43
N ALA A 509 -29.65 6.00 -26.88
CA ALA A 509 -28.90 7.25 -27.15
C ALA A 509 -28.25 7.88 -25.90
N GLU A 510 -28.73 7.51 -24.72
CA GLU A 510 -28.17 7.90 -23.41
C GLU A 510 -26.83 7.20 -23.11
N ILE A 511 -26.44 6.19 -23.89
CA ILE A 511 -25.25 5.38 -23.66
C ILE A 511 -24.28 5.50 -24.84
N TYR A 512 -23.07 5.97 -24.55
CA TYR A 512 -21.97 6.03 -25.51
C TYR A 512 -20.97 4.89 -25.25
N PRO A 513 -20.86 3.89 -26.15
CA PRO A 513 -19.93 2.78 -25.99
C PRO A 513 -18.49 3.20 -26.31
N ILE A 514 -17.53 2.74 -25.51
CA ILE A 514 -16.10 2.93 -25.75
C ILE A 514 -15.32 1.63 -25.53
N SER A 515 -14.23 1.47 -26.27
CA SER A 515 -13.27 0.38 -26.05
C SER A 515 -12.25 0.78 -24.97
N SER A 516 -11.53 1.88 -25.19
CA SER A 516 -10.52 2.40 -24.26
C SER A 516 -10.42 3.91 -24.35
N VAL A 517 -10.17 4.54 -23.20
CA VAL A 517 -9.98 5.99 -23.07
C VAL A 517 -9.02 6.26 -21.92
N PRO A 518 -8.10 7.24 -22.05
CA PRO A 518 -7.29 7.69 -20.93
C PRO A 518 -8.17 8.25 -19.81
N HIS A 519 -8.12 7.63 -18.62
CA HIS A 519 -8.95 8.04 -17.47
C HIS A 519 -8.52 9.39 -16.90
N ASP A 520 -7.25 9.76 -17.03
CA ASP A 520 -6.73 11.09 -16.68
C ASP A 520 -7.44 12.21 -17.47
N TRP A 521 -7.78 11.96 -18.74
CA TRP A 521 -8.57 12.90 -19.54
C TRP A 521 -10.08 12.79 -19.26
N LEU A 522 -10.62 11.56 -19.26
CA LEU A 522 -12.08 11.37 -19.17
C LEU A 522 -12.63 11.76 -17.80
N PHE A 523 -11.98 11.34 -16.71
CA PHE A 523 -12.56 11.48 -15.37
C PHE A 523 -12.64 12.94 -14.89
N GLN A 524 -11.87 13.84 -15.51
CA GLN A 524 -11.97 15.28 -15.28
C GLN A 524 -13.20 15.93 -15.95
N ARG A 525 -13.93 15.18 -16.80
CA ARG A 525 -15.03 15.68 -17.63
C ARG A 525 -16.37 14.99 -17.36
N ILE A 526 -16.44 14.17 -16.32
CA ILE A 526 -17.65 13.42 -15.94
C ILE A 526 -18.00 13.71 -14.48
N ASP A 527 -19.20 13.31 -14.07
CA ASP A 527 -19.72 13.59 -12.73
C ASP A 527 -19.54 12.44 -11.74
N ALA A 528 -19.43 11.18 -12.20
CA ALA A 528 -19.23 10.01 -11.35
C ALA A 528 -18.66 8.82 -12.14
N ALA A 529 -18.09 7.84 -11.44
CA ALA A 529 -17.61 6.60 -12.04
C ALA A 529 -18.14 5.36 -11.29
N CYS A 530 -18.60 4.37 -12.04
CA CYS A 530 -18.95 3.02 -11.57
C CYS A 530 -17.94 2.02 -12.15
N HIS A 531 -17.18 1.35 -11.29
CA HIS A 531 -16.12 0.45 -11.74
C HIS A 531 -15.83 -0.67 -10.74
N HIS A 532 -15.20 -1.74 -11.21
CA HIS A 532 -14.86 -2.96 -10.44
C HIS A 532 -13.89 -2.79 -9.24
N GLY A 533 -13.58 -1.57 -8.79
CA GLY A 533 -12.66 -1.33 -7.69
C GLY A 533 -11.17 -1.62 -7.93
N GLY A 534 -10.74 -1.87 -9.18
CA GLY A 534 -9.33 -2.07 -9.50
C GLY A 534 -8.45 -0.89 -9.06
N ALA A 535 -7.31 -1.17 -8.43
CA ALA A 535 -6.48 -0.16 -7.74
C ALA A 535 -6.14 1.07 -8.60
N GLY A 536 -5.83 0.85 -9.89
CA GLY A 536 -5.55 1.93 -10.84
C GLY A 536 -6.77 2.80 -11.14
N THR A 537 -7.93 2.19 -11.43
CA THR A 537 -9.18 2.90 -11.72
C THR A 537 -9.70 3.66 -10.51
N THR A 538 -9.65 3.03 -9.32
CA THR A 538 -9.96 3.69 -8.04
C THR A 538 -9.04 4.88 -7.80
N GLY A 539 -7.73 4.74 -8.07
CA GLY A 539 -6.79 5.86 -7.98
C GLY A 539 -7.11 7.00 -8.93
N ALA A 540 -7.50 6.69 -10.18
CA ALA A 540 -7.84 7.68 -11.18
C ALA A 540 -9.11 8.46 -10.83
N SER A 541 -10.16 7.78 -10.36
CA SER A 541 -11.42 8.42 -9.99
C SER A 541 -11.29 9.29 -8.73
N LEU A 542 -10.54 8.82 -7.74
CA LEU A 542 -10.21 9.61 -6.55
C LEU A 542 -9.34 10.83 -6.89
N ARG A 543 -8.36 10.70 -7.81
CA ARG A 543 -7.55 11.83 -8.30
C ARG A 543 -8.41 12.90 -8.97
N ALA A 544 -9.44 12.48 -9.70
CA ALA A 544 -10.38 13.39 -10.37
C ALA A 544 -11.39 14.04 -9.40
N GLY A 545 -11.48 13.56 -8.15
CA GLY A 545 -12.40 14.11 -7.14
C GLY A 545 -13.88 13.80 -7.42
N ILE A 546 -14.17 12.74 -8.19
CA ILE A 546 -15.53 12.34 -8.54
C ILE A 546 -16.05 11.25 -7.58
N PRO A 547 -17.37 11.21 -7.29
CA PRO A 547 -18.00 10.07 -6.61
C PRO A 547 -17.74 8.74 -7.31
N THR A 548 -17.41 7.71 -6.52
CA THR A 548 -17.02 6.37 -6.98
C THR A 548 -17.95 5.29 -6.48
N ILE A 549 -18.59 4.56 -7.39
CA ILE A 549 -19.39 3.36 -7.12
C ILE A 549 -18.52 2.15 -7.45
N ILE A 550 -18.33 1.25 -6.48
CA ILE A 550 -17.46 0.07 -6.59
C ILE A 550 -18.25 -1.23 -6.50
#